data_AF-A0A1Y1UK28-F1
#
_entry.id   AF-A0A1Y1UK28-F1
#
_cell.length_a   1.000
_cell.length_b   1.000
_cell.length_c   1.000
_cell.angle_alpha   90.00
_cell.angle_beta   90.00
_cell.angle_gamma   90.00
#
_symmetry.space_group_name_H-M   'P 1'
#
loop_
_entity.id
_entity.type
_entity.pdbx_description
1 polymer ?
#
loop_
_entity_poly.entity_id
_entity_poly.type
_entity_poly.pdbx_seq_one_letter_code
_entity_poly.pdbx_strand_id
1 'polypeptide(L)'
;MSSQPTYTYTVSSAAYALPLLHAARYLSHTVIGILLGKIDRGSKRVSVEDALPLIHHYTSLSPMMEVALELGAAAASERGMEVVGLYVVPKDDKNSGLGRVGERILGEMKGKFDASFAWLVDNEKLGEGSVPYTIYTISQSSTSPQALPSKSSSSFPSPFTLDSTPNLPARTLQAIRDEKIHRNLVDFDDHLNDS
;
A
#
# COMPACT_ATOMS: atom_id res chain seq x y z
N MET A 1 26.25 7.95 17.15
CA MET A 1 25.06 8.63 16.59
C MET A 1 23.89 7.70 16.82
N SER A 2 22.96 8.07 17.70
CA SER A 2 21.90 7.20 18.21
C SER A 2 20.94 6.79 17.08
N SER A 3 21.06 5.55 16.60
CA SER A 3 20.08 4.94 15.70
C SER A 3 18.79 4.76 16.48
N GLN A 4 17.77 5.59 16.22
CA GLN A 4 16.44 5.36 16.76
C GLN A 4 16.00 3.92 16.47
N PRO A 5 15.24 3.26 17.35
CA PRO A 5 14.73 1.94 17.04
C PRO A 5 13.68 2.10 15.93
N THR A 6 14.07 1.73 14.72
CA THR A 6 13.23 1.68 13.52
C THR A 6 12.18 0.58 13.72
N TYR A 7 10.91 0.87 13.44
CA TYR A 7 9.89 -0.17 13.42
C TYR A 7 10.25 -1.27 12.42
N THR A 8 9.90 -2.51 12.72
CA THR A 8 9.99 -3.64 11.77
C THR A 8 8.60 -4.02 11.29
N TYR A 9 8.47 -4.39 10.02
CA TYR A 9 7.17 -4.63 9.40
C TYR A 9 7.08 -6.06 8.89
N THR A 10 6.02 -6.78 9.25
CA THR A 10 5.72 -8.10 8.71
C THR A 10 4.48 -8.00 7.84
N VAL A 11 4.60 -8.36 6.56
CA VAL A 11 3.55 -8.21 5.56
C VAL A 11 2.86 -9.54 5.32
N SER A 12 1.53 -9.59 5.48
CA SER A 12 0.73 -10.76 5.18
C SER A 12 0.56 -10.98 3.68
N SER A 13 0.15 -12.19 3.31
CA SER A 13 -0.22 -12.50 1.93
C SER A 13 -1.37 -11.65 1.39
N ALA A 14 -2.37 -11.33 2.22
CA ALA A 14 -3.52 -10.52 1.81
C ALA A 14 -3.10 -9.07 1.52
N ALA A 15 -2.37 -8.45 2.45
CA ALA A 15 -1.82 -7.11 2.28
C ALA A 15 -0.91 -7.00 1.05
N TYR A 16 -0.16 -8.07 0.74
CA TYR A 16 0.66 -8.14 -0.46
C TYR A 16 -0.16 -8.27 -1.75
N ALA A 17 -1.21 -9.10 -1.77
CA ALA A 17 -1.89 -9.43 -3.03
C ALA A 17 -2.94 -8.39 -3.44
N LEU A 18 -3.68 -7.83 -2.49
CA LEU A 18 -4.82 -6.95 -2.77
C LEU A 18 -4.45 -5.69 -3.57
N PRO A 19 -3.34 -4.97 -3.31
CA PRO A 19 -2.94 -3.84 -4.15
C PRO A 19 -2.70 -4.24 -5.61
N LEU A 20 -2.17 -5.45 -5.87
CA LEU A 20 -1.93 -5.96 -7.22
C LEU A 20 -3.22 -6.37 -7.92
N LEU A 21 -4.16 -6.96 -7.17
CA LEU A 21 -5.51 -7.24 -7.68
C LEU A 21 -6.22 -5.94 -8.05
N HIS A 22 -6.09 -4.91 -7.21
CA HIS A 22 -6.69 -3.61 -7.44
C HIS A 22 -6.10 -2.92 -8.68
N ALA A 23 -4.77 -2.92 -8.81
CA ALA A 23 -4.07 -2.48 -10.02
C ALA A 23 -4.55 -3.22 -11.27
N ALA A 24 -4.64 -4.55 -11.21
CA ALA A 24 -5.07 -5.38 -12.33
C ALA A 24 -6.53 -5.15 -12.75
N ARG A 25 -7.39 -4.72 -11.82
CA ARG A 25 -8.79 -4.39 -12.11
C ARG A 25 -8.94 -3.10 -12.91
N TYR A 26 -8.10 -2.09 -12.66
CA TYR A 26 -8.18 -0.76 -13.26
C TYR A 26 -6.87 -0.34 -13.95
N LEU A 27 -6.37 -1.15 -14.88
CA LEU A 27 -5.08 -0.97 -15.58
C LEU A 27 -4.85 0.39 -16.26
N SER A 28 -5.90 1.16 -16.55
CA SER A 28 -5.82 2.45 -17.24
C SER A 28 -5.99 3.66 -16.31
N HIS A 29 -5.98 3.44 -14.99
CA HIS A 29 -6.22 4.45 -13.97
C HIS A 29 -5.09 4.47 -12.94
N THR A 30 -4.93 5.62 -12.28
CA THR A 30 -4.21 5.66 -11.02
C THR A 30 -5.12 5.02 -9.98
N VAL A 31 -4.55 4.24 -9.08
CA VAL A 31 -5.29 3.52 -8.05
C VAL A 31 -4.69 3.82 -6.69
N ILE A 32 -5.53 4.10 -5.70
CA ILE A 32 -5.10 4.41 -4.34
C ILE A 32 -5.87 3.54 -3.35
N GLY A 33 -5.17 3.06 -2.33
CA GLY A 33 -5.82 2.42 -1.19
C GLY A 33 -4.94 2.44 0.06
N ILE A 34 -5.47 1.90 1.15
CA ILE A 34 -4.80 1.92 2.46
C ILE A 34 -4.37 0.52 2.89
N LEU A 35 -3.30 0.45 3.67
CA LEU A 35 -2.78 -0.77 4.27
C LEU A 35 -3.17 -0.79 5.75
N LEU A 36 -3.72 -1.92 6.18
CA LEU A 36 -4.29 -2.11 7.51
C LEU A 36 -3.43 -3.06 8.31
N GLY A 37 -3.35 -2.83 9.62
CA GLY A 37 -2.48 -3.63 10.45
C GLY A 37 -2.63 -3.41 11.93
N LYS A 38 -1.78 -4.10 12.70
CA LYS A 38 -1.65 -3.94 14.14
C LYS A 38 -0.29 -3.37 14.49
N ILE A 39 -0.27 -2.42 15.43
CA ILE A 39 0.95 -1.74 15.87
C ILE A 39 1.26 -2.16 17.31
N ASP A 40 2.32 -2.95 17.50
CA ASP A 40 2.93 -3.15 18.81
C ASP A 40 3.94 -2.04 19.06
N ARG A 41 3.51 -1.01 19.78
CA ARG A 41 4.34 0.17 20.11
C ARG A 41 5.45 -0.16 21.11
N GLY A 42 5.29 -1.19 21.92
CA GLY A 42 6.27 -1.63 22.92
C GLY A 42 7.47 -2.31 22.27
N SER A 43 7.20 -3.26 21.36
CA SER A 43 8.24 -3.96 20.59
C SER A 43 8.60 -3.30 19.26
N LYS A 44 7.90 -2.22 18.90
CA LYS A 44 8.03 -1.47 17.63
C LYS A 44 7.87 -2.36 16.41
N ARG A 45 6.83 -3.19 16.43
CA ARG A 45 6.47 -4.09 15.33
C ARG A 45 5.16 -3.65 14.71
N VAL A 46 5.10 -3.70 13.38
CA VAL A 46 3.87 -3.48 12.62
C VAL A 46 3.56 -4.75 11.84
N SER A 47 2.42 -5.36 12.14
CA SER A 47 1.85 -6.43 11.32
C SER A 47 0.97 -5.78 10.26
N VAL A 48 1.38 -5.79 9.00
CA VAL A 48 0.58 -5.33 7.86
C VAL A 48 -0.28 -6.51 7.43
N GLU A 49 -1.53 -6.54 7.87
CA GLU A 49 -2.38 -7.73 7.84
C GLU A 49 -3.35 -7.75 6.65
N ASP A 50 -3.77 -6.57 6.17
CA ASP A 50 -4.77 -6.45 5.10
C ASP A 50 -4.57 -5.17 4.28
N ALA A 51 -5.32 -5.01 3.20
CA ALA A 51 -5.37 -3.78 2.42
C ALA A 51 -6.82 -3.46 2.02
N LEU A 52 -7.16 -2.17 1.97
CA LEU A 52 -8.46 -1.70 1.52
C LEU A 52 -8.31 -0.91 0.22
N PRO A 53 -8.80 -1.44 -0.92
CA PRO A 53 -9.08 -0.68 -2.14
C PRO A 53 -9.96 0.52 -1.85
N LEU A 54 -9.45 1.72 -2.14
CA LEU A 54 -10.24 2.94 -2.00
C LEU A 54 -10.74 3.42 -3.36
N ILE A 55 -9.88 4.00 -4.21
CA ILE A 55 -10.40 4.75 -5.36
C ILE A 55 -9.54 4.60 -6.62
N HIS A 56 -10.19 4.76 -7.78
CA HIS A 56 -9.59 4.73 -9.12
C HIS A 56 -10.09 5.85 -10.07
N HIS A 57 -11.23 6.48 -9.78
CA HIS A 57 -11.76 7.63 -10.53
C HIS A 57 -11.41 8.97 -9.87
N TYR A 58 -11.53 9.06 -8.54
CA TYR A 58 -11.39 10.32 -7.81
C TYR A 58 -9.99 10.52 -7.20
N THR A 59 -8.93 10.05 -7.87
CA THR A 59 -7.55 10.00 -7.35
C THR A 59 -6.86 11.35 -7.15
N SER A 60 -7.56 12.47 -7.30
CA SER A 60 -7.14 13.80 -6.87
C SER A 60 -7.49 14.04 -5.39
N LEU A 61 -6.96 15.11 -4.79
CA LEU A 61 -7.43 15.57 -3.46
C LEU A 61 -8.86 16.10 -3.60
N SER A 62 -9.83 15.19 -3.50
CA SER A 62 -11.25 15.46 -3.60
C SER A 62 -11.95 15.17 -2.26
N PRO A 63 -13.09 15.80 -1.97
CA PRO A 63 -13.88 15.45 -0.80
C PRO A 63 -14.21 13.95 -0.70
N MET A 64 -14.39 13.28 -1.85
CA MET A 64 -14.67 11.84 -1.88
C MET A 64 -13.49 10.99 -1.41
N MET A 65 -12.25 11.40 -1.73
CA MET A 65 -11.05 10.73 -1.19
C MET A 65 -10.99 10.86 0.33
N GLU A 66 -11.28 12.05 0.87
CA GLU A 66 -11.26 12.27 2.32
C GLU A 66 -12.31 11.40 3.03
N VAL A 67 -13.53 11.33 2.48
CA VAL A 67 -14.59 10.46 2.98
C VAL A 67 -14.19 8.98 2.89
N ALA A 68 -13.60 8.54 1.77
CA ALA A 68 -13.14 7.16 1.60
C ALA A 68 -12.08 6.79 2.64
N LEU A 69 -11.13 7.70 2.91
CA LEU A 69 -10.09 7.51 3.93
C LEU A 69 -10.68 7.45 5.35
N GLU A 70 -11.65 8.30 5.66
CA GLU A 70 -12.31 8.33 6.97
C GLU A 70 -13.13 7.05 7.22
N LEU A 71 -13.96 6.65 6.26
CA LEU A 71 -14.77 5.43 6.34
C LEU A 71 -13.89 4.17 6.39
N GLY A 72 -12.82 4.13 5.58
CA GLY A 72 -11.86 3.03 5.60
C GLY A 72 -11.14 2.91 6.95
N ALA A 73 -10.76 4.04 7.55
CA ALA A 73 -10.16 4.05 8.89
C ALA A 73 -11.14 3.59 9.98
N ALA A 74 -12.41 4.01 9.90
CA ALA A 74 -13.46 3.57 10.82
C ALA A 74 -13.69 2.06 10.72
N ALA A 75 -13.84 1.53 9.50
CA ALA A 75 -14.01 0.09 9.25
C ALA A 75 -12.80 -0.74 9.73
N ALA A 76 -11.58 -0.22 9.59
CA ALA A 76 -10.39 -0.86 10.15
C ALA A 76 -10.45 -0.90 11.69
N SER A 77 -10.86 0.19 12.32
CA SER A 77 -10.97 0.30 13.78
C SER A 77 -12.00 -0.67 14.36
N GLU A 78 -13.14 -0.85 13.70
CA GLU A 78 -14.16 -1.85 14.09
C GLU A 78 -13.62 -3.29 14.09
N ARG A 79 -12.60 -3.56 13.27
CA ARG A 79 -11.90 -4.86 13.19
C ARG A 79 -10.67 -4.95 14.10
N GLY A 80 -10.43 -3.94 14.95
CA GLY A 80 -9.27 -3.87 15.83
C GLY A 80 -7.95 -3.66 15.09
N MET A 81 -7.99 -3.01 13.92
CA MET A 81 -6.83 -2.65 13.10
C MET A 81 -6.70 -1.13 12.99
N GLU A 82 -5.49 -0.68 12.67
CA GLU A 82 -5.14 0.71 12.39
C GLU A 82 -4.69 0.85 10.92
N VAL A 83 -4.81 2.07 10.38
CA VAL A 83 -4.22 2.42 9.08
C VAL A 83 -2.72 2.62 9.27
N VAL A 84 -1.91 1.70 8.71
CA VAL A 84 -0.46 1.67 8.89
C VAL A 84 0.31 2.18 7.67
N GLY A 85 -0.32 2.17 6.49
CA GLY A 85 0.29 2.66 5.27
C GLY A 85 -0.71 2.98 4.17
N LEU A 86 -0.17 3.48 3.07
CA LEU A 86 -0.85 3.82 1.82
C LEU A 86 -0.27 2.94 0.71
N TYR A 87 -1.03 2.59 -0.32
CA TYR A 87 -0.46 2.19 -1.60
C TYR A 87 -1.00 3.05 -2.73
N VAL A 88 -0.14 3.30 -3.71
CA VAL A 88 -0.42 4.06 -4.92
C VAL A 88 0.05 3.23 -6.11
N VAL A 89 -0.83 3.06 -7.09
CA VAL A 89 -0.51 2.50 -8.40
C VAL A 89 -0.66 3.66 -9.39
N PRO A 90 0.41 4.16 -10.00
CA PRO A 90 0.30 5.25 -10.96
C PRO A 90 -0.23 4.70 -12.29
N LYS A 91 -1.05 5.50 -13.00
CA LYS A 91 -1.43 5.22 -14.39
C LYS A 91 -0.22 5.19 -15.33
N ASP A 92 0.74 6.10 -15.12
CA ASP A 92 1.94 6.26 -15.95
C ASP A 92 3.20 5.83 -15.19
N ASP A 93 3.95 4.88 -15.74
CA ASP A 93 4.96 4.08 -15.00
C ASP A 93 6.33 4.74 -14.78
N LYS A 94 6.68 5.84 -15.45
CA LYS A 94 8.12 6.10 -15.65
C LYS A 94 8.87 6.87 -14.57
N ASN A 95 8.22 7.64 -13.70
CA ASN A 95 8.92 8.40 -12.64
C ASN A 95 8.02 9.19 -11.68
N SER A 96 6.73 8.86 -11.56
CA SER A 96 5.76 9.72 -10.88
C SER A 96 5.89 9.72 -9.34
N GLY A 97 6.65 8.77 -8.77
CA GLY A 97 6.71 8.60 -7.32
C GLY A 97 5.31 8.38 -6.75
N LEU A 98 5.05 8.82 -5.53
CA LEU A 98 3.71 8.77 -4.94
C LEU A 98 2.72 9.79 -5.55
N GLY A 99 3.22 10.74 -6.35
CA GLY A 99 2.47 11.91 -6.77
C GLY A 99 2.07 12.82 -5.60
N ARG A 100 1.56 14.03 -5.89
CA ARG A 100 1.20 15.02 -4.87
C ARG A 100 0.16 14.51 -3.86
N VAL A 101 -0.78 13.69 -4.34
CA VAL A 101 -1.86 13.14 -3.52
C VAL A 101 -1.30 12.12 -2.53
N GLY A 102 -0.50 11.16 -3.01
CA GLY A 102 0.09 10.15 -2.13
C GLY A 102 1.11 10.73 -1.16
N GLU A 103 1.91 11.72 -1.59
CA GLU A 103 2.82 12.44 -0.70
C GLU A 103 2.08 13.17 0.42
N ARG A 104 0.95 13.84 0.10
CA ARG A 104 0.15 14.55 1.10
C ARG A 104 -0.50 13.60 2.10
N ILE A 105 -1.12 12.51 1.62
CA ILE A 105 -1.74 11.51 2.50
C ILE A 105 -0.68 10.90 3.42
N LEU A 106 0.48 10.51 2.89
CA LEU A 106 1.57 9.98 3.71
C LEU A 106 2.06 11.01 4.75
N GLY A 107 2.15 12.29 4.39
CA GLY A 107 2.49 13.37 5.31
C GLY A 107 1.49 13.51 6.46
N GLU A 108 0.20 13.39 6.19
CA GLU A 108 -0.85 13.43 7.21
C GLU A 108 -0.82 12.18 8.11
N MET A 109 -0.61 11.00 7.53
CA MET A 109 -0.44 9.75 8.28
C MET A 109 0.76 9.83 9.22
N LYS A 110 1.87 10.41 8.77
CA LYS A 110 3.09 10.61 9.56
C LYS A 110 2.84 11.43 10.82
N GLY A 111 1.93 12.41 10.77
CA GLY A 111 1.52 13.20 11.93
C GLY A 111 0.74 12.40 12.98
N LYS A 112 0.10 11.28 12.61
CA LYS A 112 -0.65 10.40 13.50
C LYS A 112 0.17 9.20 13.97
N PHE A 113 1.00 8.64 13.07
CA PHE A 113 1.83 7.47 13.33
C PHE A 113 3.21 7.63 12.69
N ASP A 114 4.24 7.71 13.53
CA ASP A 114 5.61 7.96 13.10
C ASP A 114 6.21 6.93 12.15
N ALA A 115 5.68 5.71 12.13
CA ALA A 115 6.13 4.62 11.28
C ALA A 115 5.18 4.36 10.09
N SER A 116 4.36 5.35 9.71
CA SER A 116 3.59 5.27 8.48
C SER A 116 4.50 5.18 7.25
N PHE A 117 4.07 4.44 6.25
CA PHE A 117 4.81 4.26 4.99
C PHE A 117 3.84 4.27 3.81
N ALA A 118 4.38 4.40 2.59
CA ALA A 118 3.62 4.20 1.37
C ALA A 118 4.30 3.22 0.44
N TRP A 119 3.50 2.45 -0.30
CA TRP A 119 3.97 1.60 -1.39
C TRP A 119 3.61 2.24 -2.72
N LEU A 120 4.61 2.38 -3.57
CA LEU A 120 4.41 2.61 -5.00
C LEU A 120 4.46 1.26 -5.70
N VAL A 121 3.38 0.90 -6.37
CA VAL A 121 3.29 -0.32 -7.17
C VAL A 121 3.88 -0.06 -8.55
N ASP A 122 4.82 -0.92 -8.95
CA ASP A 122 5.47 -0.90 -10.25
C ASP A 122 4.80 -1.94 -11.15
N ASN A 123 4.03 -1.48 -12.13
CA ASN A 123 3.24 -2.38 -12.98
C ASN A 123 4.12 -3.19 -13.94
N GLU A 124 5.30 -2.69 -14.32
CA GLU A 124 6.25 -3.43 -15.16
C GLU A 124 6.82 -4.62 -14.39
N LYS A 125 7.21 -4.42 -13.12
CA LYS A 125 7.74 -5.49 -12.25
C LYS A 125 6.73 -6.59 -11.93
N LEU A 126 5.44 -6.27 -11.96
CA LEU A 126 4.37 -7.26 -11.77
C LEU A 126 4.43 -8.36 -12.84
N GLY A 127 4.78 -8.01 -14.08
CA GLY A 127 4.86 -8.96 -15.20
C GLY A 127 5.97 -10.01 -15.06
N GLU A 128 6.99 -9.70 -14.25
CA GLU A 128 8.23 -10.47 -14.08
C GLU A 128 8.21 -11.44 -12.88
N GLY A 129 7.16 -11.41 -12.05
CA GLY A 129 7.07 -12.24 -10.85
C GLY A 129 8.02 -11.82 -9.71
N SER A 130 8.49 -10.58 -9.74
CA SER A 130 9.33 -9.96 -8.71
C SER A 130 8.47 -9.26 -7.63
N VAL A 131 9.06 -8.63 -6.62
CA VAL A 131 8.32 -7.80 -5.65
C VAL A 131 8.11 -6.41 -6.28
N PRO A 132 6.87 -6.05 -6.68
CA PRO A 132 6.63 -4.85 -7.49
C PRO A 132 6.41 -3.60 -6.60
N TYR A 133 7.07 -3.52 -5.44
CA TYR A 133 6.82 -2.47 -4.46
C TYR A 133 8.07 -1.64 -4.18
N THR A 134 7.96 -0.34 -4.45
CA THR A 134 8.91 0.66 -3.95
C THR A 134 8.33 1.30 -2.69
N ILE A 135 9.05 1.22 -1.57
CA ILE A 135 8.55 1.72 -0.28
C ILE A 135 9.06 3.13 -0.03
N TYR A 136 8.15 4.03 0.31
CA TYR A 136 8.44 5.40 0.71
C TYR A 136 8.18 5.59 2.20
N THR A 137 9.07 6.34 2.86
CA THR A 137 8.94 6.74 4.27
C THR A 137 9.29 8.21 4.44
N ILE A 138 8.80 8.84 5.51
CA ILE A 138 9.19 10.21 5.89
C ILE A 138 10.09 10.12 7.11
N SER A 139 11.36 10.46 6.94
CA SER A 139 12.33 10.56 8.05
C SER A 139 12.00 11.75 8.95
N GLN A 140 12.41 11.71 10.22
CA GLN A 140 12.31 12.86 11.13
C GLN A 140 13.06 14.10 10.63
N SER A 141 14.08 13.93 9.78
CA SER A 141 14.89 15.02 9.23
C SER A 141 14.40 15.54 7.87
N SER A 142 13.31 14.99 7.33
CA SER A 142 12.79 15.34 5.99
C SER A 142 11.30 15.61 6.06
N THR A 143 10.83 16.60 5.30
CA THR A 143 9.40 16.85 5.09
C THR A 143 8.86 16.14 3.86
N SER A 144 9.74 15.66 2.97
CA SER A 144 9.36 14.92 1.76
C SER A 144 9.57 13.41 1.93
N PRO A 145 8.70 12.58 1.33
CA PRO A 145 8.89 11.13 1.27
C PRO A 145 10.18 10.74 0.54
N GLN A 146 10.85 9.69 1.03
CA GLN A 146 12.03 9.12 0.41
C GLN A 146 11.85 7.62 0.20
N ALA A 147 12.25 7.15 -0.98
CA ALA A 147 12.25 5.73 -1.30
C ALA A 147 13.33 4.99 -0.49
N LEU A 148 12.95 3.86 0.10
CA LEU A 148 13.88 2.97 0.75
C LEU A 148 14.74 2.27 -0.31
N PRO A 149 16.07 2.22 -0.12
CA PRO A 149 16.94 1.54 -1.05
C PRO A 149 16.66 0.03 -1.01
N SER A 150 16.32 -0.55 -2.16
CA SER A 150 16.22 -2.00 -2.28
C SER A 150 17.55 -2.59 -2.74
N LYS A 151 17.97 -3.66 -2.07
CA LYS A 151 19.17 -4.44 -2.42
C LYS A 151 18.88 -5.60 -3.38
N SER A 152 17.60 -5.94 -3.57
CA SER A 152 17.16 -7.05 -4.40
C SER A 152 15.77 -6.77 -4.98
N SER A 153 15.53 -7.18 -6.23
CA SER A 153 14.19 -7.15 -6.83
C SER A 153 13.26 -8.24 -6.30
N SER A 154 13.79 -9.28 -5.64
CA SER A 154 13.03 -10.44 -5.20
C SER A 154 12.55 -10.38 -3.75
N SER A 155 12.91 -9.33 -3.00
CA SER A 155 12.56 -9.19 -1.59
C SER A 155 12.19 -7.76 -1.23
N PHE A 156 11.34 -7.61 -0.22
CA PHE A 156 11.06 -6.31 0.38
C PHE A 156 12.35 -5.65 0.92
N PRO A 157 12.48 -4.32 0.81
CA PRO A 157 13.58 -3.60 1.43
C PRO A 157 13.45 -3.64 2.97
N SER A 158 14.58 -3.80 3.67
CA SER A 158 14.62 -3.66 5.13
C SER A 158 14.05 -2.30 5.56
N PRO A 159 13.23 -2.23 6.63
CA PRO A 159 12.93 -3.25 7.63
C PRO A 159 11.63 -4.05 7.39
N PHE A 160 11.21 -4.21 6.13
CA PHE A 160 10.01 -4.97 5.76
C PHE A 160 10.37 -6.42 5.44
N THR A 161 9.54 -7.34 5.91
CA THR A 161 9.63 -8.77 5.61
C THR A 161 8.26 -9.28 5.17
N LEU A 162 8.21 -9.98 4.05
CA LEU A 162 7.02 -10.74 3.67
C LEU A 162 6.89 -11.96 4.57
N ASP A 163 5.66 -12.33 4.94
CA ASP A 163 5.43 -13.58 5.66
C ASP A 163 5.96 -14.78 4.85
N SER A 164 6.21 -15.89 5.53
CA SER A 164 6.86 -17.08 4.96
C SER A 164 6.02 -17.87 3.93
N THR A 165 5.02 -17.25 3.31
CA THR A 165 4.21 -17.85 2.25
C THR A 165 5.06 -18.13 1.01
N PRO A 166 5.27 -19.40 0.65
CA PRO A 166 6.16 -19.76 -0.46
C PRO A 166 5.61 -19.27 -1.79
N ASN A 167 6.50 -18.69 -2.62
CA ASN A 167 6.22 -18.28 -4.00
C ASN A 167 5.03 -17.32 -4.15
N LEU A 168 4.72 -16.50 -3.13
CA LEU A 168 3.59 -15.59 -3.17
C LEU A 168 3.56 -14.65 -4.39
N PRO A 169 4.68 -14.04 -4.84
CA PRO A 169 4.67 -13.21 -6.05
C PRO A 169 4.18 -13.96 -7.29
N ALA A 170 4.73 -15.15 -7.55
CA ALA A 170 4.34 -15.98 -8.68
C ALA A 170 2.89 -16.45 -8.59
N ARG A 171 2.43 -16.84 -7.38
CA ARG A 171 1.04 -17.25 -7.14
C ARG A 171 0.05 -16.10 -7.36
N THR A 172 0.39 -14.90 -6.90
CA THR A 172 -0.45 -13.71 -7.09
C THR A 172 -0.57 -13.37 -8.57
N LEU A 173 0.54 -13.42 -9.31
CA LEU A 173 0.53 -13.21 -10.75
C LEU A 173 -0.30 -14.28 -11.49
N GLN A 174 -0.18 -15.54 -11.07
CA GLN A 174 -0.98 -16.64 -11.63
C GLN A 174 -2.48 -16.42 -11.38
N ALA A 175 -2.88 -16.09 -10.15
CA ALA A 175 -4.27 -15.81 -9.82
C ALA A 175 -4.84 -14.61 -10.62
N ILE A 176 -4.02 -13.58 -10.87
CA ILE A 176 -4.41 -12.45 -11.75
C ILE A 176 -4.64 -12.92 -13.19
N ARG A 177 -3.72 -13.71 -13.76
CA ARG A 177 -3.74 -14.11 -15.18
C ARG A 177 -4.77 -15.19 -15.48
N ASP A 178 -4.75 -16.26 -14.69
CA ASP A 178 -5.46 -17.50 -14.99
C ASP A 178 -6.87 -17.48 -14.39
N GLU A 179 -6.97 -17.14 -13.10
CA GLU A 179 -8.23 -17.17 -12.35
C GLU A 179 -9.04 -15.88 -12.49
N LYS A 180 -8.37 -14.77 -12.86
CA LYS A 180 -8.98 -13.44 -13.07
C LYS A 180 -9.76 -12.94 -11.85
N ILE A 181 -9.34 -13.33 -10.65
CA ILE A 181 -10.01 -12.96 -9.38
C ILE A 181 -10.10 -11.45 -9.16
N HIS A 182 -9.19 -10.68 -9.77
CA HIS A 182 -9.21 -9.22 -9.74
C HIS A 182 -10.53 -8.64 -10.27
N ARG A 183 -11.26 -9.34 -11.15
CA ARG A 183 -12.53 -8.86 -11.73
C ARG A 183 -13.66 -8.71 -10.72
N ASN A 184 -13.58 -9.43 -9.60
CA ASN A 184 -14.57 -9.37 -8.52
C ASN A 184 -14.16 -8.39 -7.41
N LEU A 185 -12.99 -7.74 -7.54
CA LEU A 185 -12.58 -6.70 -6.61
C LEU A 185 -13.42 -5.45 -6.85
N VAL A 186 -13.93 -4.91 -5.76
CA VAL A 186 -14.75 -3.71 -5.70
C VAL A 186 -14.02 -2.74 -4.77
N ASP A 187 -13.85 -1.50 -5.20
CA ASP A 187 -13.32 -0.43 -4.38
C ASP A 187 -14.45 0.53 -3.93
N PHE A 188 -14.08 1.60 -3.23
CA PHE A 188 -15.05 2.58 -2.75
C PHE A 188 -15.78 3.31 -3.89
N ASP A 189 -15.09 3.60 -5.01
CA ASP A 189 -15.71 4.28 -6.15
C ASP A 189 -16.79 3.42 -6.80
N ASP A 190 -16.57 2.11 -6.93
CA ASP A 190 -17.58 1.18 -7.43
C ASP A 190 -18.79 1.12 -6.48
N HIS A 191 -18.57 1.08 -5.16
CA HIS A 191 -19.66 1.11 -4.18
C HIS A 191 -20.54 2.36 -4.27
N LEU A 192 -19.97 3.51 -4.64
CA LEU A 192 -20.73 4.74 -4.85
C LEU A 192 -21.55 4.72 -6.15
N ASN A 193 -21.05 4.07 -7.20
CA ASN A 193 -21.69 4.03 -8.52
C ASN A 193 -22.81 2.98 -8.62
N ASP A 194 -22.82 1.97 -7.74
CA ASP A 194 -23.86 0.94 -7.64
C ASP A 194 -25.07 1.36 -6.77
N SER A 195 -25.19 2.66 -6.45
CA SER A 195 -26.29 3.23 -5.64
C SER A 195 -27.51 3.67 -6.47
#